data_AF-A0A2T3NJU2-F1
#
_entry.id   AF-A0A2T3NJU2-F1
#
_cell.length_a   1.000
_cell.length_b   1.000
_cell.length_c   1.000
_cell.angle_alpha   90.00
_cell.angle_beta   90.00
_cell.angle_gamma   90.00
#
_symmetry.space_group_name_H-M   'P 1'
#
loop_
_entity.id
_entity.type
_entity.pdbx_description
1 polymer ?
#
loop_
_entity_poly.entity_id
_entity_poly.type
_entity_poly.pdbx_seq_one_letter_code
_entity_poly.pdbx_strand_id
1 'polypeptide(L)'
;MGVLPKEIHNEYSGRKVALYFFFLFTLMTLVRSLVHILSPDGGAQSIAKIPLDTFTQTGAETVILIFSLWGFSQLLLGIIYILVSCFYRCFVPLMYMFIIAENVMRLVLGILKPIEAIGTPGSTGSYVLIPLALIMFLLSRPK
;
A
#
# COMPACT_ATOMS: atom_id res chain seq x y z
N MET A 1 24.84 9.24 1.68
CA MET A 1 24.08 9.12 0.42
C MET A 1 22.59 9.32 0.72
N GLY A 2 21.90 10.16 -0.05
CA GLY A 2 20.49 10.52 0.18
C GLY A 2 19.49 9.47 -0.34
N VAL A 3 18.22 9.60 0.04
CA VAL A 3 17.11 8.75 -0.45
C VAL A 3 16.72 9.10 -1.89
N LEU A 4 16.93 10.35 -2.29
CA LEU A 4 16.77 10.81 -3.67
C LEU A 4 18.10 10.65 -4.41
N PRO A 5 18.13 9.86 -5.50
CA PRO A 5 19.33 9.71 -6.30
C PRO A 5 19.60 11.01 -7.08
N LYS A 6 20.89 11.32 -7.31
CA LYS A 6 21.29 12.48 -8.12
C LYS A 6 21.12 12.23 -9.62
N GLU A 7 21.19 10.96 -10.02
CA GLU A 7 21.05 10.50 -11.41
C GLU A 7 20.07 9.33 -11.45
N ILE A 8 19.29 9.22 -12.52
CA ILE A 8 18.31 8.14 -12.70
C ILE A 8 19.00 6.96 -13.39
N HIS A 9 18.99 5.79 -12.76
CA HIS A 9 19.61 4.58 -13.30
C HIS A 9 18.93 3.30 -12.77
N ASN A 10 19.20 2.16 -13.42
CA ASN A 10 18.66 0.87 -12.99
C ASN A 10 19.56 0.09 -12.02
N GLU A 11 20.69 0.66 -11.61
CA GLU A 11 21.57 0.00 -10.64
C GLU A 11 20.98 0.05 -9.22
N TYR A 12 21.01 -1.09 -8.53
CA TYR A 12 20.56 -1.21 -7.15
C TYR A 12 21.75 -1.48 -6.22
N SER A 13 22.00 -0.55 -5.29
CA SER A 13 23.16 -0.58 -4.37
C SER A 13 22.81 -1.02 -2.94
N GLY A 14 21.53 -1.30 -2.66
CA GLY A 14 21.06 -1.81 -1.37
C GLY A 14 21.24 -3.33 -1.21
N ARG A 15 20.82 -3.87 -0.06
CA ARG A 15 20.81 -5.33 0.15
C ARG A 15 19.67 -5.97 -0.64
N LYS A 16 19.99 -7.04 -1.39
CA LYS A 16 19.02 -7.75 -2.27
C LYS A 16 17.72 -8.17 -1.59
N VAL A 17 17.75 -8.48 -0.29
CA VAL A 17 16.55 -8.84 0.49
C VAL A 17 15.49 -7.74 0.46
N ALA A 18 15.88 -6.46 0.49
CA ALA A 18 14.94 -5.36 0.36
C ALA A 18 14.35 -5.32 -1.06
N LEU A 19 15.17 -5.45 -2.11
CA LEU A 19 14.63 -5.52 -3.48
C LEU A 19 13.64 -6.69 -3.67
N TYR A 20 13.92 -7.87 -3.13
CA TYR A 20 12.99 -9.01 -3.21
C TYR A 20 11.70 -8.78 -2.43
N PHE A 21 11.80 -8.21 -1.23
CA PHE A 21 10.61 -7.79 -0.49
C PHE A 21 9.80 -6.76 -1.28
N PHE A 22 10.45 -5.82 -1.96
CA PHE A 22 9.76 -4.82 -2.77
C PHE A 22 9.02 -5.44 -3.96
N PHE A 23 9.56 -6.48 -4.61
CA PHE A 23 8.82 -7.26 -5.61
C PHE A 23 7.58 -7.94 -5.03
N LEU A 24 7.72 -8.59 -3.87
CA LEU A 24 6.58 -9.21 -3.18
C LEU A 24 5.52 -8.17 -2.81
N PHE A 25 5.93 -7.03 -2.28
CA PHE A 25 5.05 -5.93 -1.93
C PHE A 25 4.31 -5.37 -3.15
N THR A 26 5.02 -5.20 -4.27
CA THR A 26 4.44 -4.80 -5.55
C THR A 26 3.33 -5.76 -5.98
N LEU A 27 3.59 -7.07 -5.94
CA LEU A 27 2.60 -8.09 -6.28
C LEU A 27 1.36 -8.01 -5.38
N MET A 28 1.56 -7.88 -4.06
CA MET A 28 0.45 -7.74 -3.11
C MET A 28 -0.38 -6.48 -3.38
N THR A 29 0.27 -5.35 -3.70
CA THR A 29 -0.42 -4.09 -4.06
C THR A 29 -1.28 -4.26 -5.30
N LEU A 30 -0.77 -4.94 -6.34
CA LEU A 30 -1.53 -5.23 -7.56
C LEU A 30 -2.74 -6.13 -7.26
N VAL A 31 -2.55 -7.23 -6.54
CA VAL A 31 -3.66 -8.12 -6.18
C VAL A 31 -4.74 -7.37 -5.39
N ARG A 32 -4.34 -6.60 -4.37
CA ARG A 32 -5.29 -5.81 -3.57
C ARG A 32 -6.01 -4.74 -4.40
N SER A 33 -5.31 -4.09 -5.32
CA SER A 33 -5.92 -3.10 -6.21
C SER A 33 -7.03 -3.72 -7.06
N LEU A 34 -6.80 -4.93 -7.58
CA LEU A 34 -7.80 -5.67 -8.36
C LEU A 34 -8.96 -6.14 -7.49
N VAL A 35 -8.71 -6.57 -6.24
CA VAL A 35 -9.79 -6.89 -5.30
C VAL A 35 -10.69 -5.68 -5.08
N HIS A 36 -10.13 -4.50 -4.84
CA HIS A 36 -10.89 -3.26 -4.65
C HIS A 36 -11.76 -2.88 -5.87
N ILE A 37 -11.28 -3.17 -7.08
CA ILE A 37 -12.00 -2.84 -8.33
C ILE A 37 -13.05 -3.90 -8.69
N LEU A 38 -12.74 -5.18 -8.49
CA LEU A 38 -13.50 -6.29 -9.07
C LEU A 38 -14.41 -7.03 -8.07
N SER A 39 -14.15 -6.93 -6.76
CA SER A 39 -14.99 -7.59 -5.77
C SER A 39 -16.32 -6.85 -5.58
N PRO A 40 -17.43 -7.55 -5.26
CA PRO A 40 -18.76 -6.93 -5.16
C PRO A 40 -18.84 -5.79 -4.14
N ASP A 41 -18.11 -5.88 -3.03
CA ASP A 41 -18.08 -4.87 -1.97
C ASP A 41 -16.81 -4.01 -2.00
N GLY A 42 -15.97 -4.17 -3.04
CA GLY A 42 -14.66 -3.54 -3.13
C GLY A 42 -13.73 -3.89 -1.96
N GLY A 43 -14.00 -4.94 -1.18
CA GLY A 43 -13.26 -5.26 0.04
C GLY A 43 -13.65 -4.42 1.27
N ALA A 44 -14.64 -3.53 1.18
CA ALA A 44 -15.03 -2.66 2.29
C ALA A 44 -15.60 -3.45 3.49
N GLN A 45 -16.48 -4.43 3.25
CA GLN A 45 -17.05 -5.25 4.32
C GLN A 45 -16.25 -6.54 4.53
N SER A 46 -15.87 -7.23 3.45
CA SER A 46 -15.20 -8.52 3.49
C SER A 46 -13.80 -8.44 4.09
N ILE A 47 -13.06 -7.34 3.85
CA ILE A 47 -11.68 -7.13 4.32
C ILE A 47 -11.59 -6.03 5.37
N ALA A 48 -12.13 -4.83 5.09
CA ALA A 48 -12.04 -3.71 6.01
C ALA A 48 -13.07 -3.78 7.15
N LYS A 49 -14.02 -4.73 7.09
CA LYS A 49 -15.03 -4.98 8.12
C LYS A 49 -15.93 -3.77 8.38
N ILE A 50 -16.14 -2.91 7.38
CA ILE A 50 -17.15 -1.85 7.41
C ILE A 50 -18.54 -2.50 7.33
N PRO A 51 -19.49 -2.18 8.22
CA PRO A 51 -20.82 -2.78 8.23
C PRO A 51 -21.74 -2.16 7.16
N LEU A 52 -21.46 -2.41 5.87
CA LEU A 52 -22.25 -1.86 4.76
C LEU A 52 -23.74 -2.24 4.87
N ASP A 53 -24.05 -3.42 5.40
CA ASP A 53 -25.44 -3.88 5.61
C ASP A 53 -26.25 -2.99 6.58
N THR A 54 -25.58 -2.14 7.37
CA THR A 54 -26.23 -1.18 8.27
C THR A 54 -26.48 0.18 7.61
N PHE A 55 -25.95 0.40 6.40
CA PHE A 55 -26.09 1.66 5.68
C PHE A 55 -27.33 1.64 4.80
N THR A 56 -27.77 2.81 4.34
CA THR A 56 -28.72 2.86 3.22
C THR A 56 -28.06 2.28 1.97
N GLN A 57 -28.86 1.77 1.03
CA GLN A 57 -28.34 1.24 -0.24
C GLN A 57 -27.38 2.22 -0.93
N THR A 58 -27.80 3.49 -1.09
CA THR A 58 -26.97 4.54 -1.69
C THR A 58 -25.69 4.81 -0.89
N GLY A 59 -25.74 4.72 0.44
CA GLY A 59 -24.58 4.86 1.31
C GLY A 59 -23.56 3.73 1.09
N ALA A 60 -24.02 2.49 1.05
CA ALA A 60 -23.18 1.33 0.76
C ALA A 60 -22.55 1.40 -0.64
N GLU A 61 -23.35 1.70 -1.67
CA GLU A 61 -22.87 1.87 -3.05
C GLU A 61 -21.82 2.99 -3.18
N THR A 62 -22.00 4.10 -2.45
CA THR A 62 -21.01 5.19 -2.40
C THR A 62 -19.68 4.73 -1.80
N VAL A 63 -19.72 3.96 -0.71
CA VAL A 63 -18.49 3.41 -0.09
C VAL A 63 -17.80 2.43 -1.03
N ILE A 64 -18.57 1.55 -1.70
CA ILE A 64 -18.04 0.59 -2.67
C ILE A 64 -17.34 1.35 -3.81
N LEU A 65 -17.96 2.40 -4.37
CA LEU A 65 -17.34 3.25 -5.40
C LEU A 65 -16.03 3.87 -4.92
N ILE A 66 -15.99 4.41 -3.69
CA ILE A 66 -14.77 4.99 -3.10
C ILE A 66 -13.68 3.92 -2.98
N PHE A 67 -14.02 2.70 -2.56
CA PHE A 67 -13.07 1.59 -2.48
C PHE A 67 -12.57 1.19 -3.88
N SER A 68 -13.41 1.19 -4.91
CA SER A 68 -12.99 0.95 -6.29
C SER A 68 -12.04 2.03 -6.82
N LEU A 69 -12.32 3.31 -6.53
CA LEU A 69 -11.41 4.42 -6.86
C LEU A 69 -10.07 4.30 -6.11
N TRP A 70 -10.11 3.87 -4.85
CA TRP A 70 -8.90 3.57 -4.10
C TRP A 70 -8.11 2.42 -4.74
N GLY A 71 -8.79 1.35 -5.16
CA GLY A 71 -8.21 0.26 -5.93
C GLY A 71 -7.52 0.76 -7.19
N PHE A 72 -8.17 1.61 -7.97
CA PHE A 72 -7.56 2.19 -9.17
C PHE A 72 -6.30 3.02 -8.85
N SER A 73 -6.33 3.85 -7.80
CA SER A 73 -5.14 4.56 -7.34
C SER A 73 -4.00 3.61 -6.93
N GLN A 74 -4.31 2.51 -6.24
CA GLN A 74 -3.34 1.48 -5.89
C GLN A 74 -2.80 0.74 -7.12
N LEU A 75 -3.61 0.52 -8.15
CA LEU A 75 -3.18 -0.11 -9.40
C LEU A 75 -2.16 0.77 -10.11
N LEU A 76 -2.42 2.07 -10.23
CA LEU A 76 -1.47 3.04 -10.79
C LEU A 76 -0.16 3.07 -9.98
N LEU A 77 -0.25 3.08 -8.64
CA LEU A 77 0.93 3.00 -7.79
C LEU A 77 1.70 1.68 -7.95
N GLY A 78 0.98 0.56 -8.10
CA GLY A 78 1.56 -0.75 -8.38
C GLY A 78 2.31 -0.78 -9.72
N ILE A 79 1.78 -0.12 -10.75
CA ILE A 79 2.48 0.06 -12.03
C ILE A 79 3.76 0.88 -11.83
N ILE A 80 3.73 1.96 -11.04
CA ILE A 80 4.93 2.72 -10.68
C ILE A 80 5.94 1.82 -9.96
N TYR A 81 5.51 0.95 -9.05
CA TYR A 81 6.40 0.01 -8.37
C TYR A 81 7.01 -1.03 -9.32
N ILE A 82 6.27 -1.52 -10.32
CA ILE A 82 6.83 -2.34 -11.39
C ILE A 82 7.92 -1.54 -12.12
N LEU A 83 7.64 -0.30 -12.52
CA LEU A 83 8.61 0.53 -13.23
C LEU A 83 9.89 0.74 -12.42
N VAL A 84 9.75 1.07 -11.14
CA VAL A 84 10.89 1.26 -10.23
C VAL A 84 11.67 -0.03 -10.02
N SER A 85 10.99 -1.15 -9.80
CA SER A 85 11.65 -2.42 -9.50
C SER A 85 12.33 -3.07 -10.73
N CYS A 86 11.84 -2.78 -11.94
CA CYS A 86 12.37 -3.33 -13.19
C CYS A 86 13.36 -2.40 -13.91
N PHE A 87 13.11 -1.08 -13.90
CA PHE A 87 13.81 -0.13 -14.78
C PHE A 87 14.51 1.02 -14.05
N TYR A 88 14.07 1.37 -12.83
CA TYR A 88 14.58 2.54 -12.10
C TYR A 88 14.90 2.21 -10.64
N ARG A 89 15.66 1.12 -10.42
CA ARG A 89 15.90 0.57 -9.07
C ARG A 89 16.58 1.53 -8.11
N CYS A 90 17.21 2.61 -8.60
CA CYS A 90 17.72 3.70 -7.78
C CYS A 90 16.64 4.35 -6.87
N PHE A 91 15.35 4.25 -7.24
CA PHE A 91 14.23 4.80 -6.47
C PHE A 91 13.59 3.84 -5.46
N VAL A 92 14.05 2.58 -5.36
CA VAL A 92 13.49 1.61 -4.39
C VAL A 92 13.50 2.16 -2.94
N PRO A 93 14.56 2.83 -2.44
CA PRO A 93 14.53 3.43 -1.10
C PRO A 93 13.44 4.48 -0.92
N LEU A 94 13.18 5.29 -1.95
CA LEU A 94 12.11 6.29 -1.93
C LEU A 94 10.72 5.62 -1.87
N MET A 95 10.54 4.51 -2.59
CA MET A 95 9.27 3.78 -2.55
C MET A 95 8.94 3.26 -1.15
N TYR A 96 9.94 2.82 -0.39
CA TYR A 96 9.73 2.47 1.01
C TYR A 96 9.28 3.64 1.88
N MET A 97 9.76 4.86 1.64
CA MET A 97 9.26 6.04 2.36
C MET A 97 7.78 6.28 2.09
N PHE A 98 7.32 6.12 0.84
CA PHE A 98 5.91 6.22 0.52
C PHE A 98 5.08 5.12 1.18
N ILE A 99 5.57 3.88 1.19
CA ILE A 99 4.89 2.76 1.87
C ILE A 99 4.73 3.04 3.38
N ILE A 100 5.79 3.53 4.02
CA ILE A 100 5.76 3.90 5.44
C ILE A 100 4.78 5.04 5.67
N ALA A 101 4.87 6.12 4.89
CA ALA A 101 4.00 7.29 5.02
C ALA A 101 2.52 6.93 4.85
N GLU A 102 2.18 6.15 3.81
CA GLU A 102 0.82 5.68 3.56
C GLU A 102 0.29 4.88 4.76
N ASN A 103 1.07 3.94 5.29
CA ASN A 103 0.63 3.07 6.38
C ASN A 103 0.58 3.78 7.73
N VAL A 104 1.49 4.70 8.01
CA VAL A 104 1.42 5.56 9.20
C VAL A 104 0.17 6.42 9.13
N MET A 105 -0.08 7.10 8.00
CA MET A 105 -1.26 7.94 7.85
C MET A 105 -2.55 7.13 7.90
N ARG A 106 -2.55 5.88 7.42
CA ARG A 106 -3.69 4.97 7.59
C ARG A 106 -4.03 4.74 9.06
N LEU A 107 -3.04 4.49 9.92
CA LEU A 107 -3.27 4.33 11.36
C LEU A 107 -3.71 5.63 12.02
N VAL A 108 -3.04 6.75 11.70
CA VAL A 108 -3.40 8.07 12.24
C VAL A 108 -4.83 8.45 11.86
N LEU A 109 -5.21 8.31 10.59
CA LEU A 109 -6.57 8.61 10.13
C LEU A 109 -7.60 7.63 10.71
N GLY A 110 -7.23 6.37 10.95
CA GLY A 110 -8.10 5.42 11.65
C GLY A 110 -8.40 5.79 13.10
N ILE A 111 -7.51 6.54 13.75
CA ILE A 111 -7.72 7.09 15.10
C ILE A 111 -8.53 8.40 15.04
N LEU A 112 -8.20 9.28 14.09
CA LEU A 112 -8.85 10.60 13.95
C LEU A 112 -10.28 10.52 13.36
N LYS A 113 -10.54 9.49 12.55
CA LYS A 113 -11.81 9.24 11.86
C LYS A 113 -12.19 7.76 12.03
N PRO A 114 -12.47 7.32 13.27
CA PRO A 114 -12.74 5.92 13.54
C PRO A 114 -14.02 5.47 12.84
N ILE A 115 -14.00 4.23 12.35
CA ILE A 115 -15.14 3.53 11.81
C ILE A 115 -15.37 2.32 12.71
N GLU A 116 -16.60 2.12 13.18
CA GLU A 116 -16.96 0.92 13.93
C GLU A 116 -16.97 -0.28 12.99
N ALA A 117 -15.95 -1.12 13.12
CA ALA A 117 -15.80 -2.33 12.32
C ALA A 117 -16.46 -3.52 13.02
N ILE A 118 -17.09 -4.41 12.25
CA ILE A 118 -17.73 -5.65 12.75
C ILE A 118 -16.74 -6.78 13.07
N GLY A 119 -15.45 -6.46 13.17
CA GLY A 119 -14.37 -7.41 13.44
C GLY A 119 -13.00 -6.76 13.27
N THR A 120 -11.94 -7.56 13.25
CA THR A 120 -10.58 -7.05 13.02
C THR A 120 -10.44 -6.54 11.57
N PRO A 121 -10.21 -5.24 11.36
CA PRO A 121 -10.07 -4.70 10.01
C PRO A 121 -8.75 -5.13 9.38
N GLY A 122 -8.72 -5.23 8.05
CA GLY A 122 -7.47 -5.44 7.31
C GLY A 122 -6.39 -4.37 7.57
N SER A 123 -6.75 -3.18 8.06
CA SER A 123 -5.79 -2.13 8.44
C SER A 123 -4.89 -2.52 9.61
N THR A 124 -5.25 -3.53 10.41
CA THR A 124 -4.37 -4.09 11.46
C THR A 124 -3.06 -4.62 10.88
N GLY A 125 -3.02 -5.00 9.59
CA GLY A 125 -1.79 -5.37 8.91
C GLY A 125 -0.72 -4.26 8.90
N SER A 126 -1.12 -2.99 9.02
CA SER A 126 -0.19 -1.85 9.05
C SER A 126 0.73 -1.85 10.27
N TYR A 127 0.31 -2.41 11.41
CA TYR A 127 1.18 -2.54 12.59
C TYR A 127 2.39 -3.44 12.33
N VAL A 128 2.27 -4.42 11.43
CA VAL A 128 3.37 -5.30 11.03
C VAL A 128 4.12 -4.71 9.84
N LEU A 129 3.40 -4.13 8.87
CA LEU A 129 4.00 -3.62 7.65
C LEU A 129 4.91 -2.41 7.87
N ILE A 130 4.56 -1.49 8.78
CA ILE A 130 5.38 -0.29 9.07
C ILE A 130 6.78 -0.67 9.56
N PRO A 131 6.97 -1.46 10.64
CA PRO A 131 8.31 -1.81 11.10
C PRO A 131 9.07 -2.63 10.05
N LEU A 132 8.40 -3.52 9.33
CA LEU A 132 9.02 -4.30 8.25
C LEU A 132 9.50 -3.39 7.11
N ALA A 133 8.67 -2.45 6.67
CA ALA A 133 9.03 -1.46 5.65
C ALA A 133 10.16 -0.54 6.11
N LEU A 134 10.22 -0.18 7.40
CA LEU A 134 11.33 0.58 7.98
C LEU A 134 12.64 -0.20 7.94
N ILE A 135 12.62 -1.49 8.31
CA ILE A 135 13.82 -2.35 8.20
C ILE A 135 14.25 -2.43 6.74
N MET A 136 13.33 -2.70 5.82
CA MET A 136 13.66 -2.81 4.40
C MET A 136 14.14 -1.50 3.78
N PHE A 137 13.59 -0.35 4.21
CA PHE A 137 14.11 0.97 3.88
C PHE A 137 15.58 1.09 4.27
N LEU A 138 15.92 0.80 5.53
CA LEU A 138 17.29 0.89 6.03
C LEU A 138 18.25 -0.01 5.25
N LEU A 139 17.81 -1.23 4.90
CA LEU A 139 18.58 -2.19 4.10
C LEU A 139 18.68 -1.80 2.62
N SER A 140 17.75 -0.98 2.11
CA SER A 140 17.73 -0.54 0.73
C SER A 140 18.69 0.62 0.42
N ARG A 141 19.15 1.35 1.45
CA ARG A 141 20.04 2.50 1.26
C ARG A 141 21.42 2.06 0.73
N PRO A 142 22.05 2.87 -0.14
CA PRO A 142 23.44 2.65 -0.55
C PRO A 142 24.35 2.63 0.68
N LYS A 143 25.38 1.78 0.67
CA LYS A 143 26.47 1.84 1.64
C LYS A 143 27.37 3.04 1.39
#